data_AF-A0AAD5PLN0-F1
#
_entry.id   AF-A0AAD5PLN0-F1
#
_cell.length_a   1.000
_cell.length_b   1.000
_cell.length_c   1.000
_cell.angle_alpha   90.00
_cell.angle_beta   90.00
_cell.angle_gamma   90.00
#
_symmetry.space_group_name_H-M   'P 1'
#
loop_
_entity.id
_entity.type
_entity.pdbx_description
1 polymer ?
#
loop_
_entity_poly.entity_id
_entity_poly.type
_entity_poly.pdbx_seq_one_letter_code
_entity_poly.pdbx_strand_id
1 'polypeptide(L)'
;MSYSKLECFENYKKWVVTNPERLFQFETAGRFLSYLIAGRIKTSPAISELLYSASNIIIFLNDQIILRSTHHQELDPKTATVVEKCRILFTVLEYLQVFLEITATKIWGSYGKWTAVAIVQLIKFLWRVFMLIQQAGIASSRAIRPLNRKKLRQNQLSESKCNIEGKNIHTFTLKSGRVIRQVNGAPQIHKRNWKLPSSQPPQGHVVNNRKLEGYPLLGEVLYTLKPLCHLIAMSRFGTKSWIPTSIAFVTDIASITLLKSSSLNCEDAKEIRRRQIALLMYLLRSPIYDRFSRTVILQIMTYLRKVPVVGILPQQFLQYMLFWQNVYCYTWD
;
A
#
# COMPACT_ATOMS: atom_id res chain seq x y z
N MET A 1 -33.13 -4.04 21.72
CA MET A 1 -32.60 -3.50 20.44
C MET A 1 -31.08 -3.69 20.26
N SER A 2 -30.29 -3.93 21.32
CA SER A 2 -28.83 -4.18 21.21
C SER A 2 -28.49 -5.61 20.74
N TYR A 3 -29.24 -6.62 21.21
CA TYR A 3 -28.98 -8.03 20.90
C TYR A 3 -29.13 -8.39 19.41
N SER A 4 -30.14 -7.84 18.72
CA SER A 4 -30.34 -8.10 17.28
C SER A 4 -29.22 -7.55 16.40
N LYS A 5 -28.58 -6.44 16.81
CA LYS A 5 -27.44 -5.86 16.08
C LYS A 5 -26.18 -6.72 16.19
N LEU A 6 -25.94 -7.30 17.36
CA LEU A 6 -24.82 -8.22 17.59
C LEU A 6 -25.01 -9.53 16.82
N GLU A 7 -26.24 -10.06 16.79
CA GLU A 7 -26.56 -11.27 16.02
C GLU A 7 -26.37 -11.08 14.50
N CYS A 8 -26.80 -9.92 13.96
CA CYS A 8 -26.56 -9.57 12.57
C CYS A 8 -25.05 -9.50 12.25
N PHE A 9 -24.25 -8.91 13.15
CA PHE A 9 -22.81 -8.82 12.98
C PHE A 9 -22.11 -10.18 13.00
N GLU A 10 -22.51 -11.09 13.91
CA GLU A 10 -21.95 -12.44 13.95
C GLU A 10 -22.34 -13.26 12.71
N ASN A 11 -23.57 -13.10 12.21
CA ASN A 11 -24.01 -13.71 10.96
C ASN A 11 -23.21 -13.18 9.76
N TYR A 12 -22.95 -11.86 9.72
CA TYR A 12 -22.07 -11.25 8.72
C TYR A 12 -20.65 -11.81 8.79
N LYS A 13 -20.07 -11.91 10.00
CA LYS A 13 -18.73 -12.47 10.23
C LYS A 13 -18.61 -13.89 9.68
N LYS A 14 -19.59 -14.75 9.98
CA LYS A 14 -19.67 -16.11 9.44
C LYS A 14 -19.75 -16.10 7.91
N TRP A 15 -20.60 -15.26 7.33
CA TRP A 15 -20.77 -15.18 5.89
C TRP A 15 -19.50 -14.74 5.14
N VAL A 16 -18.80 -13.74 5.68
CA VAL A 16 -17.52 -13.22 5.15
C VAL A 16 -16.46 -14.32 5.05
N VAL A 17 -16.35 -15.15 6.10
CA VAL A 17 -15.37 -16.24 6.15
C VAL A 17 -15.76 -17.38 5.20
N THR A 18 -17.05 -17.69 5.09
CA THR A 18 -17.55 -18.76 4.22
C THR A 18 -17.48 -18.41 2.72
N ASN A 19 -17.62 -17.13 2.35
CA ASN A 19 -17.74 -16.70 0.95
C ASN A 19 -16.74 -15.60 0.52
N PRO A 20 -15.41 -15.83 0.60
CA PRO A 20 -14.41 -14.81 0.32
C PRO A 20 -14.38 -14.34 -1.15
N GLU A 21 -14.72 -15.21 -2.11
CA GLU A 21 -14.75 -14.87 -3.54
C GLU A 21 -15.92 -13.93 -3.89
N ARG A 22 -17.12 -14.21 -3.35
CA ARG A 22 -18.29 -13.34 -3.53
C ARG A 22 -18.06 -11.99 -2.86
N LEU A 23 -17.47 -11.98 -1.66
CA LEU A 23 -17.08 -10.75 -0.98
C LEU A 23 -16.15 -9.89 -1.84
N PHE A 24 -15.12 -10.50 -2.44
CA PHE A 24 -14.21 -9.78 -3.34
C PHE A 24 -14.94 -9.13 -4.53
N GLN A 25 -15.94 -9.81 -5.10
CA GLN A 25 -16.75 -9.26 -6.19
C GLN A 25 -17.58 -8.06 -5.73
N PHE A 26 -18.23 -8.13 -4.56
CA PHE A 26 -18.98 -7.00 -4.00
C PHE A 26 -18.07 -5.81 -3.66
N GLU A 27 -16.90 -6.07 -3.08
CA GLU A 27 -15.90 -5.03 -2.79
C GLU A 27 -15.41 -4.35 -4.07
N THR A 28 -15.16 -5.14 -5.12
CA THR A 28 -14.74 -4.62 -6.42
C THR A 28 -15.85 -3.80 -7.07
N ALA A 29 -17.09 -4.30 -7.06
CA ALA A 29 -18.26 -3.57 -7.55
C ALA A 29 -18.47 -2.27 -6.78
N GLY A 30 -18.31 -2.27 -5.46
CA GLY A 30 -18.38 -1.09 -4.61
C GLY A 30 -17.33 -0.03 -4.99
N ARG A 31 -16.08 -0.44 -5.23
CA ARG A 31 -15.03 0.46 -5.73
C ARG A 31 -15.35 1.05 -7.09
N PHE A 32 -15.81 0.23 -8.03
CA PHE A 32 -16.23 0.71 -9.34
C PHE A 32 -17.38 1.71 -9.23
N LEU A 33 -18.36 1.44 -8.37
CA LEU A 33 -19.46 2.35 -8.10
C LEU A 33 -18.98 3.69 -7.53
N SER A 34 -18.02 3.68 -6.60
CA SER A 34 -17.41 4.91 -6.08
C SER A 34 -16.77 5.74 -7.20
N TYR A 35 -16.06 5.12 -8.15
CA TYR A 35 -15.45 5.84 -9.28
C TYR A 35 -16.49 6.36 -10.29
N LEU A 36 -17.55 5.60 -10.56
CA LEU A 36 -18.63 6.05 -11.43
C LEU A 36 -19.38 7.26 -10.84
N ILE A 37 -19.61 7.23 -9.52
CA ILE A 37 -20.24 8.33 -8.79
C ILE A 37 -19.33 9.57 -8.80
N ALA A 38 -18.02 9.38 -8.61
CA ALA A 38 -17.04 10.46 -8.66
C ALA A 38 -17.04 11.21 -10.00
N GLY A 39 -17.23 10.51 -11.12
CA GLY A 39 -17.32 11.13 -12.45
C GLY A 39 -18.62 11.90 -12.71
N ARG A 40 -19.72 11.54 -12.04
CA ARG A 40 -21.05 12.15 -12.23
C ARG A 40 -21.32 13.31 -11.30
N ILE A 41 -20.88 13.23 -10.04
CA ILE A 41 -21.12 14.28 -9.03
C ILE A 41 -19.96 15.28 -9.05
N LYS A 42 -19.95 16.16 -10.07
CA LYS A 42 -18.97 17.26 -10.16
C LYS A 42 -19.15 18.33 -9.07
N THR A 43 -20.29 18.34 -8.38
CA THR A 43 -20.70 19.41 -7.46
C THR A 43 -20.04 19.33 -6.08
N SER A 44 -19.48 18.18 -5.68
CA SER A 44 -18.77 18.06 -4.40
C SER A 44 -17.67 16.98 -4.44
N PRO A 45 -16.40 17.35 -4.69
CA PRO A 45 -15.28 16.39 -4.65
C PRO A 45 -15.10 15.75 -3.26
N ALA A 46 -15.65 16.34 -2.20
CA ALA A 46 -15.61 15.75 -0.86
C ALA A 46 -16.42 14.44 -0.76
N ILE A 47 -17.56 14.35 -1.44
CA ILE A 47 -18.45 13.18 -1.35
C ILE A 47 -17.84 12.00 -2.11
N SER A 48 -17.26 12.25 -3.29
CA SER A 48 -16.59 11.21 -4.06
C SER A 48 -15.40 10.61 -3.32
N GLU A 49 -14.59 11.45 -2.68
CA GLU A 49 -13.44 10.98 -1.89
C GLU A 49 -13.87 10.30 -0.60
N LEU A 50 -14.97 10.74 0.04
CA LEU A 50 -15.55 10.03 1.18
C LEU A 50 -16.00 8.62 0.79
N LEU A 51 -16.72 8.48 -0.32
CA LEU A 51 -17.17 7.18 -0.82
C LEU A 51 -15.99 6.26 -1.14
N TYR A 52 -14.95 6.81 -1.77
CA TYR A 52 -13.72 6.08 -2.05
C TYR A 52 -13.01 5.62 -0.75
N SER A 53 -12.89 6.52 0.23
CA SER A 53 -12.29 6.23 1.53
C SER A 53 -13.09 5.17 2.31
N ALA A 54 -14.41 5.31 2.35
CA ALA A 54 -15.33 4.39 3.00
C ALA A 54 -15.25 2.98 2.38
N SER A 55 -15.22 2.87 1.05
CA SER A 55 -15.04 1.59 0.35
C SER A 55 -13.74 0.89 0.78
N ASN A 56 -12.64 1.63 0.85
CA ASN A 56 -11.35 1.07 1.28
C ASN A 56 -11.34 0.66 2.76
N ILE A 57 -11.99 1.42 3.64
CA ILE A 57 -12.15 1.06 5.05
C ILE A 57 -12.96 -0.23 5.19
N ILE A 58 -14.07 -0.39 4.46
CA ILE A 58 -14.87 -1.62 4.50
C ILE A 58 -14.04 -2.84 4.08
N ILE A 59 -13.28 -2.72 2.99
CA ILE A 59 -12.40 -3.80 2.50
C ILE A 59 -11.34 -4.15 3.56
N PHE A 60 -10.77 -3.12 4.19
CA PHE A 60 -9.80 -3.31 5.25
C PHE A 60 -10.41 -3.98 6.48
N LEU A 61 -11.62 -3.61 6.90
CA LEU A 61 -12.33 -4.27 8.01
C LEU A 61 -12.63 -5.75 7.70
N ASN A 62 -13.03 -6.04 6.47
CA ASN A 62 -13.25 -7.41 6.01
C ASN A 62 -11.96 -8.24 6.04
N ASP A 63 -10.84 -7.66 5.59
CA ASP A 63 -9.53 -8.31 5.67
C ASP A 63 -9.13 -8.59 7.13
N GLN A 64 -9.40 -7.67 8.05
CA GLN A 64 -9.16 -7.87 9.49
C GLN A 64 -10.03 -8.99 10.07
N ILE A 65 -11.29 -9.11 9.63
CA ILE A 65 -12.18 -10.21 10.04
C ILE A 65 -11.63 -11.56 9.60
N ILE A 66 -11.19 -11.68 8.34
CA ILE A 66 -10.62 -12.91 7.77
C ILE A 66 -9.30 -13.29 8.47
N LEU A 67 -8.45 -12.30 8.77
CA LEU A 67 -7.20 -12.53 9.50
C LEU A 67 -7.46 -13.07 10.90
N ARG A 68 -8.36 -12.43 11.65
CA ARG A 68 -8.73 -12.87 12.99
C ARG A 68 -9.36 -14.27 12.99
N SER A 69 -10.24 -14.56 12.02
CA SER A 69 -10.84 -15.89 11.87
C SER A 69 -9.82 -16.98 11.55
N THR A 70 -8.76 -16.64 10.81
CA THR A 70 -7.72 -17.59 10.41
C THR A 70 -6.70 -17.84 11.53
N HIS A 71 -6.33 -16.80 12.27
CA HIS A 71 -5.34 -16.88 13.36
C HIS A 71 -5.92 -17.29 14.72
N HIS A 72 -7.24 -17.49 14.83
CA HIS A 72 -7.89 -18.00 16.06
C HIS A 72 -7.36 -19.37 16.52
N GLN A 73 -6.57 -20.08 15.71
CA GLN A 73 -5.99 -21.38 16.07
C GLN A 73 -4.55 -21.30 16.61
N GLU A 74 -3.88 -20.13 16.58
CA GLU A 74 -2.46 -20.01 17.00
C GLU A 74 -2.11 -18.79 17.89
N LEU A 75 -2.94 -17.74 17.99
CA LEU A 75 -2.60 -16.58 18.85
C LEU A 75 -3.52 -16.46 20.07
N ASP A 76 -2.89 -16.48 21.24
CA ASP A 76 -3.49 -16.14 22.53
C ASP A 76 -4.23 -14.79 22.46
N PRO A 77 -5.53 -14.71 22.82
CA PRO A 77 -6.37 -13.54 22.62
C PRO A 77 -6.08 -12.36 23.57
N LYS A 78 -5.09 -12.48 24.46
CA LYS A 78 -4.85 -11.53 25.56
C LYS A 78 -3.79 -10.47 25.25
N THR A 79 -3.03 -10.59 24.16
CA THR A 79 -2.01 -9.61 23.72
C THR A 79 -2.38 -8.92 22.42
N ALA A 80 -3.65 -8.53 22.24
CA ALA A 80 -3.99 -7.48 21.28
C ALA A 80 -3.37 -6.16 21.77
N THR A 81 -2.07 -6.01 21.51
CA THR A 81 -1.24 -4.91 22.02
C THR A 81 -1.85 -3.57 21.59
N VAL A 82 -1.73 -2.54 22.44
CA VAL A 82 -2.11 -1.15 22.11
C VAL A 82 -1.55 -0.75 20.73
N VAL A 83 -0.37 -1.26 20.38
CA VAL A 83 0.30 -1.07 19.09
C VAL A 83 -0.54 -1.56 17.90
N GLU A 84 -1.18 -2.72 17.99
CA GLU A 84 -2.03 -3.25 16.91
C GLU A 84 -3.27 -2.37 16.70
N LYS A 85 -3.91 -1.92 17.78
CA LYS A 85 -5.05 -0.99 17.72
C LYS A 85 -4.63 0.35 17.10
N CYS A 86 -3.48 0.89 17.50
CA CYS A 86 -2.93 2.11 16.90
C CYS A 86 -2.60 1.92 15.41
N ARG A 87 -2.12 0.74 15.01
CA ARG A 87 -1.82 0.42 13.61
C ARG A 87 -3.07 0.41 12.73
N ILE A 88 -4.18 -0.12 13.25
CA ILE A 88 -5.49 -0.11 12.60
C ILE A 88 -5.98 1.35 12.46
N LEU A 89 -5.95 2.12 13.54
CA LEU A 89 -6.37 3.53 13.53
C LEU A 89 -5.54 4.37 12.55
N PHE A 90 -4.24 4.16 12.52
CA PHE A 90 -3.34 4.84 11.59
C PHE A 90 -3.66 4.49 10.13
N THR A 91 -3.97 3.23 9.84
CA THR A 91 -4.37 2.82 8.48
C THR A 91 -5.70 3.46 8.06
N VAL A 92 -6.65 3.60 9.00
CA VAL A 92 -7.90 4.33 8.75
C VAL A 92 -7.64 5.81 8.48
N LEU A 93 -6.71 6.42 9.22
CA LEU A 93 -6.27 7.81 8.99
C LEU A 93 -5.65 7.98 7.59
N GLU A 94 -4.82 7.03 7.13
CA GLU A 94 -4.27 7.05 5.77
C GLU A 94 -5.36 7.05 4.69
N TYR A 95 -6.43 6.27 4.87
CA TYR A 95 -7.56 6.28 3.93
C TYR A 95 -8.35 7.59 3.99
N LEU A 96 -8.50 8.20 5.16
CA LEU A 96 -9.27 9.44 5.34
C LEU A 96 -8.50 10.72 4.98
N GLN A 97 -7.18 10.67 4.81
CA GLN A 97 -6.33 11.84 4.59
C GLN A 97 -6.84 12.78 3.48
N VAL A 98 -7.17 12.23 2.31
CA VAL A 98 -7.57 13.02 1.13
C VAL A 98 -8.94 13.67 1.38
N PHE A 99 -9.84 12.95 2.03
CA PHE A 99 -11.11 13.49 2.47
C PHE A 99 -10.93 14.63 3.49
N LEU A 100 -10.00 14.47 4.44
CA LEU A 100 -9.70 15.49 5.46
C LEU A 100 -9.13 16.78 4.85
N GLU A 101 -8.25 16.70 3.84
CA GLU A 101 -7.72 17.94 3.24
C GLU A 101 -8.70 18.61 2.27
N ILE A 102 -9.56 17.87 1.57
CA ILE A 102 -10.63 18.48 0.76
C ILE A 102 -11.66 19.18 1.65
N THR A 103 -12.04 18.55 2.77
CA THR A 103 -12.94 19.17 3.74
C THR A 103 -12.31 20.39 4.41
N ALA A 104 -11.03 20.31 4.79
CA ALA A 104 -10.28 21.45 5.32
C ALA A 104 -10.17 22.60 4.31
N THR A 105 -9.95 22.29 3.03
CA THR A 105 -9.93 23.28 1.95
C THR A 105 -11.28 23.99 1.81
N LYS A 106 -12.38 23.26 1.98
CA LYS A 106 -13.75 23.81 1.88
C LYS A 106 -14.10 24.72 3.05
N ILE A 107 -13.63 24.41 4.26
CA ILE A 107 -14.01 25.14 5.48
C ILE A 107 -13.05 26.31 5.77
N TRP A 108 -11.74 26.08 5.63
CA TRP A 108 -10.68 27.02 6.05
C TRP A 108 -9.82 27.54 4.87
N GLY A 109 -10.19 27.23 3.63
CA GLY A 109 -9.47 27.68 2.44
C GLY A 109 -8.06 27.12 2.34
N SER A 110 -7.18 27.85 1.64
CA SER A 110 -5.80 27.42 1.37
C SER A 110 -4.97 27.21 2.64
N TYR A 111 -5.15 28.06 3.66
CA TYR A 111 -4.42 27.93 4.92
C TYR A 111 -4.83 26.64 5.66
N GLY A 112 -6.14 26.37 5.72
CA GLY A 112 -6.68 25.14 6.31
C GLY A 112 -6.20 23.87 5.62
N LYS A 113 -6.07 23.89 4.30
CA LYS A 113 -5.50 22.80 3.52
C LYS A 113 -4.09 22.46 4.00
N TRP A 114 -3.20 23.46 4.06
CA TRP A 114 -1.81 23.24 4.42
C TRP A 114 -1.62 22.88 5.89
N THR A 115 -2.44 23.40 6.80
CA THR A 115 -2.41 22.99 8.21
C THR A 115 -2.87 21.54 8.38
N ALA A 116 -3.96 21.11 7.72
CA ALA A 116 -4.42 19.73 7.75
C ALA A 116 -3.36 18.76 7.18
N VAL A 117 -2.74 19.11 6.05
CA VAL A 117 -1.64 18.33 5.47
C VAL A 117 -0.45 18.25 6.42
N ALA A 118 -0.05 19.36 7.05
CA ALA A 118 1.05 19.38 8.01
C ALA A 118 0.77 18.50 9.24
N ILE A 119 -0.44 18.55 9.79
CA ILE A 119 -0.87 17.72 10.93
C ILE A 119 -0.81 16.23 10.54
N VAL A 120 -1.38 15.85 9.39
CA VAL A 120 -1.37 14.44 8.96
C VAL A 120 0.07 13.97 8.73
N GLN A 121 0.92 14.77 8.08
CA GLN A 121 2.31 14.40 7.84
C GLN A 121 3.12 14.31 9.14
N LEU A 122 2.85 15.16 10.13
CA LEU A 122 3.45 15.07 11.45
C LEU A 122 3.03 13.77 12.17
N ILE A 123 1.75 13.41 12.13
CA ILE A 123 1.25 12.15 12.70
C ILE A 123 1.93 10.95 12.02
N LYS A 124 2.08 10.97 10.69
CA LYS A 124 2.80 9.94 9.94
C LYS A 124 4.27 9.85 10.30
N PHE A 125 4.92 10.99 10.47
CA PHE A 125 6.31 11.05 10.91
C PHE A 125 6.47 10.42 12.30
N LEU A 126 5.67 10.86 13.28
CA LEU A 126 5.70 10.33 14.64
C LEU A 126 5.44 8.83 14.67
N TRP A 127 4.49 8.35 13.87
CA TRP A 127 4.20 6.92 13.74
C TRP A 127 5.37 6.12 13.16
N ARG A 128 6.01 6.63 12.10
CA ARG A 128 7.19 5.98 11.49
C ARG A 128 8.37 5.96 12.47
N VAL A 129 8.61 7.05 13.20
CA VAL A 129 9.63 7.10 14.26
C VAL A 129 9.33 6.10 15.38
N PHE A 130 8.09 6.04 15.85
CA PHE A 130 7.66 5.05 16.85
C PHE A 130 7.88 3.61 16.37
N MET A 131 7.55 3.31 15.12
CA MET A 131 7.78 2.00 14.51
C MET A 131 9.28 1.65 14.37
N LEU A 132 10.12 2.63 14.03
CA LEU A 132 11.57 2.44 13.97
C LEU A 132 12.16 2.14 15.37
N ILE A 133 11.68 2.81 16.41
CA ILE A 133 12.09 2.56 17.81
C ILE A 133 11.65 1.17 18.28
N GLN A 134 10.46 0.72 17.87
CA GLN A 134 9.90 -0.61 18.16
C GLN A 134 10.58 -1.75 17.38
N GLN A 135 11.71 -1.49 16.68
CA GLN A 135 12.56 -2.46 15.98
C GLN A 135 11.92 -3.18 14.79
N ALA A 136 10.98 -2.52 14.10
CA ALA A 136 10.28 -3.10 12.95
C ALA A 136 11.00 -2.82 11.61
N GLY A 137 12.19 -3.38 11.39
CA GLY A 137 12.84 -3.46 10.06
C GLY A 137 12.80 -2.18 9.20
N ILE A 138 12.83 -2.35 7.87
CA ILE A 138 12.69 -1.25 6.91
C ILE A 138 11.29 -0.63 7.04
N ALA A 139 11.19 0.69 7.16
CA ALA A 139 9.91 1.37 7.36
C ALA A 139 8.97 1.11 6.18
N SER A 140 7.90 0.37 6.44
CA SER A 140 6.92 0.05 5.41
C SER A 140 6.05 1.25 5.08
N SER A 141 5.93 1.61 3.80
CA SER A 141 5.14 2.81 3.35
C SER A 141 3.67 2.76 3.76
N ARG A 142 3.11 1.57 4.00
CA ARG A 142 1.79 1.38 4.61
C ARG A 142 1.94 0.66 5.92
N ALA A 143 1.20 1.10 6.94
CA ALA A 143 1.19 0.41 8.22
C ALA A 143 0.70 -1.03 8.07
N ILE A 144 -0.34 -1.31 7.27
CA ILE A 144 -0.80 -2.68 7.01
C ILE A 144 -0.87 -2.92 5.49
N ARG A 145 -0.19 -3.97 5.01
CA ARG A 145 -0.26 -4.36 3.59
C ARG A 145 -1.62 -5.01 3.32
N PRO A 146 -2.29 -4.71 2.19
CA PRO A 146 -3.57 -5.34 1.86
C PRO A 146 -3.38 -6.86 1.81
N LEU A 147 -4.35 -7.58 2.38
CA LEU A 147 -4.24 -9.02 2.54
C LEU A 147 -4.30 -9.70 1.18
N ASN A 148 -3.28 -10.50 0.84
CA ASN A 148 -3.35 -11.31 -0.36
C ASN A 148 -4.10 -12.61 -0.06
N ARG A 149 -5.44 -12.53 -0.11
CA ARG A 149 -6.37 -13.65 0.18
C ARG A 149 -6.04 -14.92 -0.60
N LYS A 150 -5.58 -14.78 -1.85
CA LYS A 150 -5.16 -15.92 -2.70
C LYS A 150 -3.91 -16.62 -2.17
N LYS A 151 -2.92 -15.86 -1.67
CA LYS A 151 -1.71 -16.42 -1.06
C LYS A 151 -2.03 -17.07 0.28
N LEU A 152 -2.88 -16.46 1.11
CA LEU A 152 -3.32 -17.03 2.39
C LEU A 152 -3.96 -18.40 2.18
N ARG A 153 -4.93 -18.50 1.26
CA ARG A 153 -5.58 -19.77 0.91
C ARG A 153 -4.61 -20.80 0.33
N GLN A 154 -3.67 -20.36 -0.52
CA GLN A 154 -2.65 -21.24 -1.09
C GLN A 154 -1.71 -21.78 0.00
N ASN A 155 -1.34 -20.97 0.99
CA ASN A 155 -0.52 -21.40 2.12
C ASN A 155 -1.27 -22.40 2.98
N GLN A 156 -2.53 -22.12 3.35
CA GLN A 156 -3.38 -23.06 4.09
C GLN A 156 -3.55 -24.40 3.37
N LEU A 157 -3.84 -24.36 2.07
CA LEU A 157 -4.02 -25.57 1.27
C LEU A 157 -2.70 -26.34 1.07
N SER A 158 -1.56 -25.66 1.17
CA SER A 158 -0.23 -26.29 1.14
C SER A 158 0.14 -26.86 2.51
N GLU A 159 -0.20 -26.19 3.62
CA GLU A 159 -0.04 -26.67 5.00
C GLU A 159 -0.90 -27.90 5.28
N SER A 160 -2.19 -27.90 4.89
CA SER A 160 -3.04 -29.08 5.02
C SER A 160 -2.52 -30.26 4.19
N LYS A 161 -1.94 -30.01 3.00
CA LYS A 161 -1.30 -31.07 2.21
C LYS A 161 0.01 -31.56 2.83
N CYS A 162 0.83 -30.66 3.38
CA CYS A 162 2.09 -31.03 4.06
C CYS A 162 1.86 -31.72 5.43
N ASN A 163 0.70 -31.50 6.08
CA ASN A 163 0.34 -32.23 7.30
C ASN A 163 -0.18 -33.65 7.00
N ILE A 164 -0.74 -33.89 5.81
CA ILE A 164 -1.21 -35.23 5.39
C ILE A 164 -0.06 -36.04 4.75
N GLU A 165 0.88 -35.37 4.07
CA GLU A 165 2.07 -35.99 3.49
C GLU A 165 3.30 -35.65 4.35
N GLY A 166 3.64 -36.55 5.27
CA GLY A 166 4.79 -36.41 6.17
C GLY A 166 6.08 -35.94 5.48
N LYS A 167 6.81 -35.06 6.18
CA LYS A 167 8.21 -34.61 5.99
C LYS A 167 8.99 -35.35 4.88
N ASN A 168 9.44 -34.59 3.88
CA ASN A 168 10.57 -34.89 2.96
C ASN A 168 10.33 -35.78 1.73
N ILE A 169 9.21 -35.68 1.00
CA ILE A 169 9.03 -36.50 -0.23
C ILE A 169 9.32 -35.72 -1.53
N HIS A 170 9.16 -34.39 -1.59
CA HIS A 170 9.14 -33.68 -2.88
C HIS A 170 10.49 -33.17 -3.42
N THR A 171 11.61 -33.52 -2.79
CA THR A 171 12.96 -33.13 -3.23
C THR A 171 13.93 -34.30 -3.16
N PHE A 172 14.74 -34.50 -4.21
CA PHE A 172 15.82 -35.49 -4.26
C PHE A 172 17.17 -34.81 -4.44
N THR A 173 18.24 -35.38 -3.87
CA THR A 173 19.61 -34.89 -4.05
C THR A 173 20.34 -35.77 -5.07
N LEU A 174 21.01 -35.15 -6.04
CA LEU A 174 21.91 -35.86 -6.95
C LEU A 174 23.21 -36.23 -6.24
N LYS A 175 23.95 -37.21 -6.79
CA LYS A 175 25.31 -37.56 -6.34
C LYS A 175 26.27 -36.35 -6.37
N SER A 176 25.96 -35.33 -7.17
CA SER A 176 26.70 -34.06 -7.24
C SER A 176 26.36 -33.07 -6.10
N GLY A 177 25.53 -33.46 -5.12
CA GLY A 177 25.05 -32.59 -4.04
C GLY A 177 23.95 -31.59 -4.43
N ARG A 178 23.52 -31.58 -5.70
CA ARG A 178 22.47 -30.65 -6.18
C ARG A 178 21.08 -31.17 -5.82
N VAL A 179 20.29 -30.36 -5.12
CA VAL A 179 18.91 -30.68 -4.74
C VAL A 179 17.95 -30.32 -5.89
N ILE A 180 17.04 -31.24 -6.24
CA ILE A 180 16.07 -31.10 -7.34
C ILE A 180 14.68 -31.51 -6.86
N ARG A 181 13.64 -30.90 -7.43
CA ARG A 181 12.23 -31.22 -7.16
C ARG A 181 11.80 -32.51 -7.86
N GLN A 182 11.05 -33.38 -7.17
CA GLN A 182 10.44 -34.55 -7.79
C GLN A 182 9.24 -34.17 -8.69
N VAL A 183 8.99 -34.97 -9.72
CA VAL A 183 7.87 -34.76 -10.67
C VAL A 183 6.52 -34.99 -10.00
N ASN A 184 6.45 -35.95 -9.07
CA ASN A 184 5.21 -36.37 -8.40
C ASN A 184 4.61 -35.28 -7.48
N GLY A 185 5.39 -34.28 -7.08
CA GLY A 185 4.96 -33.12 -6.28
C GLY A 185 4.88 -31.80 -7.04
N ALA A 186 4.90 -31.85 -8.38
CA ALA A 186 4.90 -30.64 -9.19
C ALA A 186 3.50 -29.98 -9.17
N PRO A 187 3.41 -28.66 -8.86
CA PRO A 187 2.16 -27.94 -9.04
C PRO A 187 1.79 -27.90 -10.53
N GLN A 188 0.48 -27.76 -10.79
CA GLN A 188 -0.11 -27.55 -12.12
C GLN A 188 0.74 -26.60 -13.00
N ILE A 189 0.82 -26.84 -14.31
CA ILE A 189 1.78 -26.19 -15.22
C ILE A 189 1.81 -24.66 -15.08
N HIS A 190 0.65 -24.04 -14.90
CA HIS A 190 0.47 -22.58 -14.77
C HIS A 190 0.90 -22.01 -13.41
N LYS A 191 1.14 -22.87 -12.41
CA LYS A 191 1.67 -22.52 -11.08
C LYS A 191 3.10 -23.00 -10.87
N ARG A 192 3.74 -23.57 -11.89
CA ARG A 192 5.09 -24.10 -11.80
C ARG A 192 6.10 -22.97 -11.64
N ASN A 193 6.91 -23.05 -10.59
CA ASN A 193 8.06 -22.18 -10.38
C ASN A 193 9.34 -22.99 -10.34
N TRP A 194 10.45 -22.38 -10.77
CA TRP A 194 11.80 -22.98 -10.74
C TRP A 194 12.45 -22.92 -9.35
N LYS A 195 11.69 -22.56 -8.32
CA LYS A 195 12.16 -22.53 -6.93
C LYS A 195 11.96 -23.91 -6.32
N LEU A 196 12.92 -24.36 -5.52
CA LEU A 196 12.76 -25.58 -4.73
C LEU A 196 11.58 -25.41 -3.75
N PRO A 197 10.78 -26.47 -3.49
CA PRO A 197 9.86 -26.48 -2.37
C PRO A 197 10.68 -26.25 -1.09
N SER A 198 10.53 -25.07 -0.49
CA SER A 198 11.19 -24.78 0.77
C SER A 198 10.44 -25.55 1.86
N SER A 199 11.13 -26.43 2.58
CA SER A 199 10.67 -26.99 3.86
C SER A 199 10.73 -25.97 5.00
N GLN A 200 10.71 -24.68 4.66
CA GLN A 200 10.46 -23.64 5.65
C GLN A 200 8.98 -23.75 6.00
N PRO A 201 8.63 -23.72 7.31
CA PRO A 201 7.24 -23.56 7.70
C PRO A 201 6.66 -22.38 6.93
N PRO A 202 5.34 -22.37 6.68
CA PRO A 202 4.69 -21.18 6.15
C PRO A 202 5.26 -20.00 6.92
N GLN A 203 5.78 -19.01 6.20
CA GLN A 203 6.29 -17.80 6.79
C GLN A 203 5.08 -17.08 7.40
N GLY A 204 4.57 -17.58 8.53
CA GLY A 204 4.07 -16.76 9.61
C GLY A 204 5.14 -15.71 9.84
N HIS A 205 4.68 -14.50 10.08
CA HIS A 205 5.48 -13.28 10.15
C HIS A 205 6.62 -13.38 11.17
N VAL A 206 7.69 -14.12 10.85
CA VAL A 206 8.99 -13.95 11.47
C VAL A 206 9.55 -12.73 10.78
N VAL A 207 9.07 -11.57 11.23
CA VAL A 207 9.84 -10.34 11.12
C VAL A 207 11.13 -10.69 11.85
N ASN A 208 12.15 -11.08 11.09
CA ASN A 208 13.49 -11.14 11.63
C ASN A 208 13.77 -9.71 12.07
N ASN A 209 13.62 -9.44 13.36
CA ASN A 209 13.88 -8.16 14.00
C ASN A 209 15.40 -7.93 13.95
N ARG A 210 15.93 -7.71 12.75
CA ARG A 210 17.28 -7.18 12.58
C ARG A 210 17.17 -5.71 12.93
N LYS A 211 17.80 -5.34 14.04
CA LYS A 211 18.09 -3.93 14.31
C LYS A 211 18.93 -3.42 13.15
N LEU A 212 18.42 -2.43 12.43
CA LEU A 212 19.18 -1.73 11.41
C LEU A 212 20.24 -0.91 12.15
N GLU A 213 21.51 -1.17 11.89
CA GLU A 213 22.63 -0.44 12.50
C GLU A 213 23.48 0.20 11.40
N GLY A 214 23.99 1.40 11.66
CA GLY A 214 24.86 2.15 10.75
C GLY A 214 24.14 2.80 9.57
N TYR A 215 24.73 2.68 8.37
CA TYR A 215 24.23 3.28 7.12
C TYR A 215 22.75 2.97 6.77
N PRO A 216 22.24 1.72 6.90
CA PRO A 216 20.84 1.45 6.57
C PRO A 216 19.85 2.13 7.54
N LEU A 217 20.22 2.32 8.81
CA LEU A 217 19.40 3.09 9.76
C LEU A 217 19.31 4.56 9.34
N LEU A 218 20.44 5.16 8.96
CA LEU A 218 20.46 6.53 8.45
C LEU A 218 19.60 6.67 7.18
N GLY A 219 19.63 5.66 6.29
CA GLY A 219 18.78 5.60 5.11
C GLY A 219 17.28 5.60 5.45
N GLU A 220 16.86 4.90 6.51
CA GLU A 220 15.47 4.91 6.98
C GLU A 220 15.07 6.22 7.67
N VAL A 221 15.97 6.82 8.44
CA VAL A 221 15.75 8.13 9.08
C VAL A 221 15.56 9.21 8.02
N LEU A 222 16.41 9.23 6.98
CA LEU A 222 16.29 10.17 5.86
C LEU A 222 14.95 9.98 5.11
N TYR A 223 14.56 8.74 4.84
CA TYR A 223 13.27 8.45 4.20
C TYR A 223 12.08 8.92 5.05
N THR A 224 12.19 8.79 6.37
CA THR A 224 11.14 9.20 7.30
C THR A 224 11.03 10.72 7.39
N LEU A 225 12.14 11.45 7.32
CA LEU A 225 12.19 12.91 7.36
C LEU A 225 11.75 13.61 6.07
N LYS A 226 11.84 12.93 4.93
CA LYS A 226 11.50 13.46 3.60
C LYS A 226 10.21 14.30 3.54
N PRO A 227 9.02 13.79 3.94
CA PRO A 227 7.77 14.57 3.83
C PRO A 227 7.83 15.89 4.61
N LEU A 228 8.48 15.90 5.78
CA LEU A 228 8.65 17.11 6.58
C LEU A 228 9.65 18.08 5.94
N CYS A 229 10.80 17.59 5.48
CA CYS A 229 11.78 18.40 4.76
C CYS A 229 11.15 19.04 3.52
N HIS A 230 10.34 18.29 2.77
CA HIS A 230 9.61 18.82 1.63
C HIS A 230 8.60 19.89 2.05
N LEU A 231 7.77 19.66 3.08
CA LEU A 231 6.79 20.63 3.53
C LEU A 231 7.43 21.94 4.03
N ILE A 232 8.55 21.84 4.76
CA ILE A 232 9.32 23.00 5.23
C ILE A 232 9.93 23.75 4.04
N ALA A 233 10.47 23.03 3.05
CA ALA A 233 10.97 23.67 1.84
C ALA A 233 9.83 24.35 1.05
N MET A 234 8.66 23.70 0.97
CA MET A 234 7.50 24.22 0.27
C MET A 234 6.91 25.46 0.95
N SER A 235 6.95 25.53 2.28
CA SER A 235 6.50 26.71 3.02
C SER A 235 7.43 27.91 2.87
N ARG A 236 8.75 27.68 2.70
CA ARG A 236 9.75 28.76 2.52
C ARG A 236 9.91 29.21 1.07
N PHE A 237 9.99 28.28 0.13
CA PHE A 237 10.30 28.55 -1.28
C PHE A 237 9.06 28.54 -2.19
N GLY A 238 7.90 28.22 -1.65
CA GLY A 238 6.64 28.17 -2.38
C GLY A 238 6.47 26.89 -3.22
N THR A 239 5.24 26.70 -3.71
CA THR A 239 4.77 25.44 -4.30
C THR A 239 5.26 25.19 -5.73
N LYS A 240 5.69 26.23 -6.44
CA LYS A 240 6.15 26.19 -7.84
C LYS A 240 7.68 26.12 -7.97
N SER A 241 8.39 26.20 -6.85
CA SER A 241 9.86 26.18 -6.87
C SER A 241 10.39 24.77 -7.09
N TRP A 242 11.60 24.67 -7.65
CA TRP A 242 12.29 23.39 -7.87
C TRP A 242 12.94 22.86 -6.59
N ILE A 243 13.11 23.70 -5.59
CA ILE A 243 13.87 23.41 -4.37
C ILE A 243 13.21 22.29 -3.55
N PRO A 244 11.91 22.33 -3.21
CA PRO A 244 11.27 21.28 -2.42
C PRO A 244 11.34 19.91 -3.10
N THR A 245 11.00 19.86 -4.38
CA THR A 245 11.01 18.63 -5.19
C THR A 245 12.42 18.06 -5.33
N SER A 246 13.44 18.91 -5.50
CA SER A 246 14.83 18.46 -5.60
C SER A 246 15.35 17.90 -4.27
N ILE A 247 15.03 18.54 -3.15
CA ILE A 247 15.38 18.05 -1.81
C ILE A 247 14.74 16.67 -1.56
N ALA A 248 13.45 16.51 -1.91
CA ALA A 248 12.77 15.23 -1.79
C ALA A 248 13.42 14.14 -2.67
N PHE A 249 13.81 14.49 -3.90
CA PHE A 249 14.44 13.56 -4.84
C PHE A 249 15.82 13.10 -4.36
N VAL A 250 16.66 14.04 -3.94
CA VAL A 250 18.00 13.75 -3.42
C VAL A 250 17.91 12.91 -2.15
N THR A 251 16.97 13.21 -1.24
CA THR A 251 16.77 12.41 -0.01
C THR A 251 16.30 10.98 -0.31
N ASP A 252 15.45 10.76 -1.31
CA ASP A 252 15.07 9.39 -1.74
C ASP A 252 16.23 8.61 -2.34
N ILE A 253 17.04 9.23 -3.21
CA ILE A 253 18.22 8.57 -3.78
C ILE A 253 19.24 8.24 -2.69
N ALA A 254 19.50 9.18 -1.77
CA ALA A 254 20.38 8.96 -0.63
C ALA A 254 19.86 7.80 0.25
N SER A 255 18.56 7.75 0.54
CA SER A 255 17.95 6.65 1.28
C SER A 255 18.14 5.29 0.57
N ILE A 256 17.81 5.21 -0.72
CA ILE A 256 17.89 3.95 -1.47
C ILE A 256 19.33 3.45 -1.61
N THR A 257 20.29 4.36 -1.84
CA THR A 257 21.71 4.03 -1.96
C THR A 257 22.27 3.50 -0.64
N LEU A 258 21.92 4.14 0.48
CA LEU A 258 22.29 3.70 1.82
C LEU A 258 21.66 2.35 2.22
N LEU A 259 20.46 2.03 1.73
CA LEU A 259 19.80 0.75 2.01
C LEU A 259 20.35 -0.40 1.18
N LYS A 260 20.78 -0.13 -0.06
CA LYS A 260 21.31 -1.14 -0.98
C LYS A 260 22.66 -1.71 -0.54
N SER A 261 23.38 -1.05 0.36
CA SER A 261 24.63 -1.54 0.94
C SER A 261 24.44 -2.73 1.92
N SER A 262 23.21 -2.99 2.34
CA SER A 262 22.89 -4.05 3.30
C SER A 262 22.45 -5.36 2.61
N SER A 263 22.61 -6.50 3.28
CA SER A 263 22.10 -7.80 2.80
C SER A 263 20.56 -7.82 2.90
N LEU A 264 19.85 -7.72 1.77
CA LEU A 264 18.40 -7.55 1.73
C LEU A 264 17.64 -8.88 1.77
N ASN A 265 16.59 -8.97 2.59
CA ASN A 265 15.61 -10.05 2.45
C ASN A 265 14.73 -9.85 1.19
N CYS A 266 14.03 -10.90 0.79
CA CYS A 266 13.09 -10.85 -0.34
C CYS A 266 11.97 -9.81 -0.14
N GLU A 267 11.59 -9.52 1.11
CA GLU A 267 10.57 -8.52 1.43
C GLU A 267 11.12 -7.09 1.35
N ASP A 268 12.32 -6.88 1.87
CA ASP A 268 13.08 -5.63 1.79
C ASP A 268 13.37 -5.23 0.34
N ALA A 269 13.73 -6.22 -0.50
CA ALA A 269 13.95 -6.00 -1.92
C ALA A 269 12.69 -5.54 -2.67
N LYS A 270 11.50 -6.02 -2.26
CA LYS A 270 10.23 -5.54 -2.83
C LYS A 270 9.92 -4.11 -2.40
N GLU A 271 10.21 -3.78 -1.15
CA GLU A 271 10.06 -2.44 -0.60
C GLU A 271 10.94 -1.43 -1.35
N ILE A 272 12.23 -1.77 -1.55
CA ILE A 272 13.18 -0.94 -2.29
C ILE A 272 12.74 -0.76 -3.75
N ARG A 273 12.30 -1.84 -4.42
CA ARG A 273 11.77 -1.72 -5.79
C ARG A 273 10.57 -0.79 -5.84
N ARG A 274 9.67 -0.83 -4.85
CA ARG A 274 8.55 0.10 -4.78
C ARG A 274 9.06 1.54 -4.63
N ARG A 275 10.04 1.80 -3.77
CA ARG A 275 10.67 3.13 -3.61
C ARG A 275 11.32 3.60 -4.92
N GLN A 276 11.97 2.70 -5.67
CA GLN A 276 12.53 3.00 -7.00
C GLN A 276 11.45 3.34 -8.04
N ILE A 277 10.34 2.59 -8.09
CA ILE A 277 9.22 2.90 -8.98
C ILE A 277 8.57 4.23 -8.57
N ALA A 278 8.51 4.54 -7.27
CA ALA A 278 8.00 5.81 -6.78
C ALA A 278 8.84 7.01 -7.24
N LEU A 279 10.13 6.83 -7.56
CA LEU A 279 10.93 7.90 -8.18
C LEU A 279 10.37 8.35 -9.54
N LEU A 280 9.71 7.45 -10.29
CA LEU A 280 9.07 7.82 -11.55
C LEU A 280 7.91 8.79 -11.34
N MET A 281 7.28 8.77 -10.16
CA MET A 281 6.20 9.72 -9.84
C MET A 281 6.69 11.16 -9.75
N TYR A 282 7.99 11.42 -9.60
CA TYR A 282 8.53 12.78 -9.65
C TYR A 282 8.31 13.44 -11.02
N LEU A 283 8.27 12.66 -12.11
CA LEU A 283 7.99 13.18 -13.45
C LEU A 283 6.57 13.74 -13.55
N LEU A 284 5.62 13.21 -12.77
CA LEU A 284 4.22 13.64 -12.76
C LEU A 284 3.96 14.82 -11.80
N ARG A 285 4.96 15.25 -11.04
CA ARG A 285 4.83 16.30 -10.03
C ARG A 285 5.34 17.65 -10.54
N SER A 286 4.72 18.72 -10.05
CA SER A 286 5.27 20.07 -10.25
C SER A 286 6.62 20.18 -9.55
N PRO A 287 7.65 20.81 -10.15
CA PRO A 287 7.60 21.60 -11.40
C PRO A 287 8.01 20.85 -12.68
N ILE A 288 8.48 19.61 -12.59
CA ILE A 288 8.90 18.80 -13.76
C ILE A 288 7.71 18.59 -14.71
N TYR A 289 6.55 18.29 -14.15
CA TYR A 289 5.33 18.10 -14.92
C TYR A 289 4.96 19.34 -15.73
N ASP A 290 4.97 20.52 -15.10
CA ASP A 290 4.50 21.75 -15.75
C ASP A 290 5.41 22.18 -16.91
N ARG A 291 6.72 21.86 -16.83
CA ARG A 291 7.69 22.22 -17.88
C ARG A 291 7.84 21.16 -18.97
N PHE A 292 7.87 19.87 -18.61
CA PHE A 292 8.23 18.80 -19.54
C PHE A 292 7.09 17.80 -19.75
N SER A 293 6.60 17.16 -18.68
CA SER A 293 5.69 16.02 -18.83
C SER A 293 4.34 16.44 -19.43
N ARG A 294 3.83 17.63 -19.10
CA ARG A 294 2.56 18.15 -19.59
C ARG A 294 2.53 18.24 -21.12
N THR A 295 3.60 18.75 -21.75
CA THR A 295 3.64 18.89 -23.21
C THR A 295 3.70 17.52 -23.88
N VAL A 296 4.51 16.60 -23.36
CA VAL A 296 4.60 15.21 -23.86
C VAL A 296 3.25 14.49 -23.74
N ILE A 297 2.58 14.60 -22.59
CA ILE A 297 1.27 13.97 -22.38
C ILE A 297 0.23 14.55 -23.34
N LEU A 298 0.20 15.88 -23.53
CA LEU A 298 -0.71 16.51 -24.48
C LEU A 298 -0.44 16.05 -25.91
N GLN A 299 0.82 15.90 -26.32
CA GLN A 299 1.18 15.35 -27.63
C GLN A 299 0.67 13.91 -27.80
N ILE A 300 0.87 13.05 -26.81
CA ILE A 300 0.33 11.67 -26.84
C ILE A 300 -1.20 11.69 -26.91
N MET A 301 -1.87 12.53 -26.12
CA MET A 301 -3.34 12.64 -26.11
C MET A 301 -3.90 13.16 -27.45
N THR A 302 -3.21 14.13 -28.08
CA THR A 302 -3.61 14.67 -29.39
C THR A 302 -3.43 13.64 -30.51
N TYR A 303 -2.40 12.79 -30.43
CA TYR A 303 -2.21 11.66 -31.33
C TYR A 303 -3.30 10.58 -31.11
N LEU A 304 -3.56 10.21 -29.86
CA LEU A 304 -4.54 9.18 -29.50
C LEU A 304 -5.98 9.57 -29.90
N ARG A 305 -6.28 10.88 -29.93
CA ARG A 305 -7.56 11.39 -30.42
C ARG A 305 -7.83 11.10 -31.90
N LYS A 306 -6.78 10.91 -32.72
CA LYS A 306 -6.93 10.59 -34.15
C LYS A 306 -7.41 9.15 -34.40
N VAL A 307 -7.41 8.30 -33.37
CA VAL A 307 -7.85 6.90 -33.48
C VAL A 307 -9.38 6.84 -33.30
N PRO A 308 -10.15 6.37 -34.29
CA PRO A 308 -11.62 6.47 -34.29
C PRO A 308 -12.31 5.71 -33.14
N VAL A 309 -11.67 4.66 -32.59
CA VAL A 309 -12.22 3.88 -31.46
C VAL A 309 -11.90 4.52 -30.10
N VAL A 310 -10.80 5.26 -29.99
CA VAL A 310 -10.25 5.73 -28.70
C VAL A 310 -10.49 7.23 -28.50
N GLY A 311 -10.96 7.95 -29.53
CA GLY A 311 -10.98 9.42 -29.58
C GLY A 311 -11.69 10.15 -28.43
N ILE A 312 -12.60 9.50 -27.71
CA ILE A 312 -13.36 10.06 -26.58
C ILE A 312 -12.56 9.99 -25.25
N LEU A 313 -11.70 8.98 -25.10
CA LEU A 313 -10.97 8.72 -23.86
C LEU A 313 -9.93 9.79 -23.49
N PRO A 314 -9.15 10.37 -24.43
CA PRO A 314 -8.16 11.41 -24.13
C PRO A 314 -8.73 12.62 -23.40
N GLN A 315 -9.93 13.07 -23.76
CA GLN A 315 -10.54 14.25 -23.14
C GLN A 315 -10.97 13.98 -21.70
N GLN A 316 -11.53 12.81 -21.43
CA GLN A 316 -11.87 12.38 -20.08
C GLN A 316 -10.61 12.23 -19.23
N PHE A 317 -9.58 11.57 -19.78
CA PHE A 317 -8.31 11.37 -19.11
C PHE A 317 -7.63 12.70 -18.72
N LEU A 318 -7.62 13.70 -19.61
CA LEU A 318 -7.05 15.01 -19.32
C LEU A 318 -7.76 15.74 -18.18
N GLN A 319 -9.09 15.64 -18.11
CA GLN A 319 -9.87 16.23 -17.01
C GLN A 319 -9.53 15.56 -15.67
N TYR A 320 -9.44 14.24 -15.64
CA TYR A 320 -9.04 13.51 -14.44
C TYR A 320 -7.58 13.77 -14.06
N MET A 321 -6.68 13.88 -15.03
CA MET A 321 -5.27 14.17 -14.79
C MET A 321 -5.07 15.50 -14.07
N LEU A 322 -5.74 16.57 -14.53
CA LEU A 322 -5.65 17.88 -13.88
C LEU A 322 -6.22 17.84 -12.45
N PHE A 323 -7.31 17.09 -12.24
CA PHE A 323 -7.84 16.84 -10.90
C PHE A 323 -6.82 16.10 -10.02
N TRP A 324 -6.21 15.02 -10.53
CA TRP A 324 -5.24 14.21 -9.79
C TRP A 324 -3.96 14.98 -9.47
N GLN A 325 -3.53 15.85 -10.38
CA GLN A 325 -2.39 16.73 -10.16
C GLN A 325 -2.64 17.69 -8.99
N ASN A 326 -3.84 18.27 -8.90
CA ASN A 326 -4.19 19.22 -7.86
C ASN A 326 -4.42 18.57 -6.48
N VAL A 327 -4.88 17.32 -6.45
CA VAL A 327 -5.27 16.59 -5.23
C VAL A 327 -4.16 15.69 -4.70
N TYR A 328 -3.40 14.98 -5.55
CA TYR A 328 -2.47 13.94 -5.08
C TYR A 328 -0.98 14.27 -5.30
N CYS A 329 -0.62 15.18 -6.22
CA CYS A 329 0.78 15.32 -6.63
C CYS A 329 1.64 16.21 -5.71
N TYR A 330 1.06 16.86 -4.70
CA TYR A 330 1.80 17.70 -3.77
C TYR A 330 2.10 17.01 -2.42
N THR A 331 1.48 15.86 -2.12
CA THR A 331 1.77 15.06 -0.92
C THR A 331 2.88 14.02 -1.17
N TRP A 332 3.80 13.88 -0.23
CA TRP A 332 4.98 13.00 -0.33
C TRP A 332 4.84 11.83 0.64
N ASP A 333 3.96 10.88 0.29
CA ASP A 333 3.66 9.70 1.12
C ASP A 333 4.48 8.45 0.78
#